data_AF-A0A5N7BI87-F1
#
_entry.id   AF-A0A5N7BI87-F1
#
_cell.length_a   1.000
_cell.length_b   1.000
_cell.length_c   1.000
_cell.angle_alpha   90.00
_cell.angle_beta   90.00
_cell.angle_gamma   90.00
#
_symmetry.space_group_name_H-M   'P 1'
#
loop_
_entity.id
_entity.type
_entity.pdbx_description
1 polymer ?
#
loop_
_entity_poly.entity_id
_entity_poly.type
_entity_poly.pdbx_seq_one_letter_code
_entity_poly.pdbx_strand_id
1 'polypeptide(L)'
;MPQPGLMLHPTPSQERIHRPDEDWTGITNPAVRKRLQNRLNQRAQRARRKLQNQEQLQLKKSQNDRHKQVFILPRPSQGQSPQQVSLPASFAAAIAMMTRFNAIAYERYYTANPCLDQLLTLTKFNVLRAFMDNGTAIGLAIQQMEDDALSPFNTDTHRSWNLPPSLYPTTTQRSIPHHPWLDCFPFPQMRDNLIQVGDALDDCELCVDMMDPSNGDIAFLVWGDPWLPQSWEVSESFIRKWSWIIKGCPEIIFSSNYWRAKRGLKRLDLPALLPNSHRLQTGS
;
A
#
# COMPACT_ATOMS: atom_id res chain seq x y z
N MET A 1 -41.14 -9.34 45.04
CA MET A 1 -41.04 -8.57 43.78
C MET A 1 -39.57 -8.39 43.46
N PRO A 2 -38.98 -9.13 42.50
CA PRO A 2 -37.58 -8.95 42.14
C PRO A 2 -37.41 -7.71 41.26
N GLN A 3 -36.33 -6.97 41.51
CA GLN A 3 -35.92 -5.77 40.78
C GLN A 3 -35.71 -6.09 39.28
N PRO A 4 -36.14 -5.23 38.34
CA PRO A 4 -35.89 -5.43 36.92
C PRO A 4 -34.39 -5.28 36.64
N GLY A 5 -33.82 -6.30 35.97
CA GLY A 5 -32.42 -6.34 35.58
C GLY A 5 -32.06 -5.15 34.69
N LEU A 6 -30.94 -4.49 35.03
CA LEU A 6 -30.31 -3.46 34.20
C LEU A 6 -30.03 -4.02 32.81
N MET A 7 -30.84 -3.60 31.85
CA MET A 7 -30.65 -3.91 30.43
C MET A 7 -29.50 -3.02 29.93
N LEU A 8 -28.29 -3.60 29.86
CA LEU A 8 -27.13 -2.94 29.28
C LEU A 8 -27.37 -2.75 27.77
N HIS A 9 -27.72 -1.55 27.37
CA HIS A 9 -27.81 -1.19 25.95
C HIS A 9 -26.40 -1.23 25.33
N PRO A 10 -26.22 -1.89 24.17
CA PRO A 10 -24.96 -1.84 23.46
C PRO A 10 -24.59 -0.39 23.13
N THR A 11 -23.37 0.00 23.47
CA THR A 11 -22.81 1.28 23.05
C THR A 11 -22.66 1.30 21.52
N PRO A 12 -22.70 2.47 20.85
CA PRO A 12 -22.56 2.56 19.38
C PRO A 12 -21.25 1.97 18.83
N SER A 13 -20.24 1.76 19.68
CA SER A 13 -19.00 1.05 19.35
C SER A 13 -19.16 -0.47 19.23
N GLN A 14 -20.16 -1.07 19.88
CA GLN A 14 -20.43 -2.51 19.84
C GLN A 14 -21.15 -2.95 18.56
N GLU A 15 -21.87 -2.06 17.88
CA GLU A 15 -22.54 -2.33 16.60
C GLU A 15 -21.57 -2.60 15.43
N ARG A 16 -20.27 -2.30 15.60
CA ARG A 16 -19.22 -2.45 14.57
C ARG A 16 -18.36 -3.70 14.75
N ILE A 17 -18.68 -4.52 15.75
CA ILE A 17 -18.01 -5.79 16.05
C ILE A 17 -18.64 -6.85 15.14
N HIS A 18 -17.91 -7.32 14.14
CA HIS A 18 -18.43 -8.31 13.18
C HIS A 18 -18.07 -9.74 13.56
N ARG A 19 -17.10 -9.93 14.48
CA ARG A 19 -16.67 -11.25 14.92
C ARG A 19 -16.48 -11.33 16.44
N PRO A 20 -16.65 -12.51 17.07
CA PRO A 20 -16.51 -12.68 18.51
C PRO A 20 -15.11 -12.35 19.06
N ASP A 21 -14.06 -12.53 18.23
CA ASP A 21 -12.67 -12.21 18.56
C ASP A 21 -12.33 -10.72 18.51
N GLU A 22 -13.29 -9.87 18.08
CA GLU A 22 -13.17 -8.41 18.04
C GLU A 22 -13.83 -7.71 19.24
N ASP A 23 -14.51 -8.47 20.12
CA ASP A 23 -15.18 -7.90 21.30
C ASP A 23 -14.16 -7.56 22.40
N TRP A 24 -13.85 -6.27 22.49
CA TRP A 24 -12.94 -5.72 23.49
C TRP A 24 -13.62 -5.44 24.84
N THR A 25 -14.95 -5.55 24.95
CA THR A 25 -15.70 -5.12 26.14
C THR A 25 -15.50 -6.01 27.37
N GLY A 26 -15.03 -7.25 27.16
CA GLY A 26 -14.64 -8.21 28.21
C GLY A 26 -13.12 -8.38 28.41
N ILE A 27 -12.26 -7.68 27.65
CA ILE A 27 -10.81 -7.90 27.70
C ILE A 27 -10.15 -7.06 28.79
N THR A 28 -9.58 -7.75 29.79
CA THR A 28 -8.90 -7.13 30.94
C THR A 28 -7.48 -6.64 30.61
N ASN A 29 -6.82 -7.22 29.59
CA ASN A 29 -5.47 -6.81 29.18
C ASN A 29 -5.52 -5.47 28.40
N PRO A 30 -4.93 -4.38 28.93
CA PRO A 30 -5.00 -3.06 28.29
C PRO A 30 -4.38 -2.99 26.89
N ALA A 31 -3.30 -3.75 26.65
CA ALA A 31 -2.61 -3.75 25.35
C ALA A 31 -3.47 -4.42 24.27
N VAL A 32 -4.10 -5.56 24.61
CA VAL A 32 -4.99 -6.29 23.70
C VAL A 32 -6.24 -5.45 23.40
N ARG A 33 -6.84 -4.83 24.43
CA ARG A 33 -7.98 -3.93 24.28
C ARG A 33 -7.67 -2.75 23.36
N LYS A 34 -6.52 -2.08 23.56
CA LYS A 34 -6.10 -0.94 22.70
C LYS A 34 -5.90 -1.37 21.26
N ARG A 35 -5.32 -2.56 21.03
CA ARG A 35 -5.13 -3.11 19.68
C ARG A 35 -6.45 -3.31 18.94
N LEU A 36 -7.44 -3.96 19.59
CA LEU A 36 -8.76 -4.15 18.99
C LEU A 36 -9.49 -2.82 18.75
N GLN A 37 -9.38 -1.88 19.68
CA GLN A 37 -9.94 -0.53 19.50
C GLN A 37 -9.31 0.22 18.32
N ASN A 38 -7.97 0.16 18.18
CA ASN A 38 -7.28 0.76 17.04
C ASN A 38 -7.74 0.15 15.72
N ARG A 39 -7.85 -1.17 15.65
CA ARG A 39 -8.37 -1.88 14.47
C ARG A 39 -9.77 -1.41 14.08
N LEU A 40 -10.70 -1.34 15.04
CA LEU A 40 -12.07 -0.86 14.81
C LEU A 40 -12.09 0.63 14.38
N ASN A 41 -11.23 1.46 14.97
CA ASN A 41 -11.13 2.87 14.61
C ASN A 41 -10.58 3.07 13.20
N GLN A 42 -9.57 2.29 12.79
CA GLN A 42 -9.05 2.28 11.43
C GLN A 42 -10.11 1.83 10.43
N ARG A 43 -10.85 0.74 10.72
CA ARG A 43 -11.98 0.29 9.88
C ARG A 43 -13.03 1.41 9.71
N ALA A 44 -13.42 2.05 10.82
CA ALA A 44 -14.37 3.17 10.79
C ALA A 44 -13.82 4.39 10.04
N GLN A 45 -12.52 4.65 10.09
CA GLN A 45 -11.86 5.71 9.34
C GLN A 45 -11.84 5.41 7.84
N ARG A 46 -11.50 4.18 7.43
CA ARG A 46 -11.53 3.73 6.03
C ARG A 46 -12.93 3.80 5.44
N ALA A 47 -13.93 3.32 6.17
CA ALA A 47 -15.33 3.42 5.77
C ALA A 47 -15.76 4.88 5.54
N ARG A 48 -15.42 5.78 6.47
CA ARG A 48 -15.69 7.22 6.34
C ARG A 48 -15.00 7.84 5.13
N ARG A 49 -13.72 7.53 4.88
CA ARG A 49 -12.98 8.01 3.69
C ARG A 49 -13.59 7.48 2.38
N LYS A 50 -14.05 6.22 2.36
CA LYS A 50 -14.72 5.63 1.19
C LYS A 50 -16.04 6.33 0.88
N LEU A 51 -16.86 6.60 1.90
CA LEU A 51 -18.08 7.40 1.77
C LEU A 51 -17.78 8.81 1.26
N GLN A 52 -16.80 9.51 1.84
CA GLN A 52 -16.38 10.83 1.37
C GLN A 52 -15.88 10.81 -0.08
N ASN A 53 -15.09 9.82 -0.48
CA ASN A 53 -14.64 9.66 -1.85
C ASN A 53 -15.81 9.37 -2.81
N GLN A 54 -16.78 8.56 -2.39
CA GLN A 54 -18.00 8.29 -3.16
C GLN A 54 -18.87 9.55 -3.30
N GLU A 55 -19.06 10.32 -2.24
CA GLU A 55 -19.77 11.61 -2.27
C GLU A 55 -19.05 12.60 -3.18
N GLN A 56 -17.73 12.70 -3.11
CA GLN A 56 -16.94 13.53 -4.02
C GLN A 56 -17.05 13.07 -5.48
N LEU A 57 -17.08 11.76 -5.73
CA LEU A 57 -17.29 11.19 -7.07
C LEU A 57 -18.71 11.47 -7.59
N GLN A 58 -19.72 11.44 -6.73
CA GLN A 58 -21.11 11.78 -7.07
C GLN A 58 -21.28 13.28 -7.35
N LEU A 59 -20.70 14.14 -6.51
CA LEU A 59 -20.67 15.59 -6.71
C LEU A 59 -19.95 15.97 -8.01
N LYS A 60 -18.83 15.30 -8.34
CA LYS A 60 -18.13 15.47 -9.62
C LYS A 60 -18.93 14.95 -10.81
N LYS A 61 -19.70 13.86 -10.67
CA LYS A 61 -20.62 13.38 -11.72
C LYS A 61 -21.74 14.37 -12.00
N SER A 62 -22.36 14.93 -10.96
CA SER A 62 -23.45 15.91 -11.10
C SER A 62 -23.01 17.26 -11.70
N GLN A 63 -21.74 17.65 -11.55
CA GLN A 63 -21.19 18.83 -12.22
C GLN A 63 -20.77 18.56 -13.68
N ASN A 64 -20.44 17.32 -14.04
CA ASN A 64 -19.98 16.96 -15.40
C ASN A 64 -21.12 16.69 -16.41
N ASP A 65 -22.38 16.55 -15.98
CA ASP A 65 -23.51 16.32 -16.89
C ASP A 65 -23.90 17.52 -17.78
N ARG A 66 -23.17 18.65 -17.68
CA ARG A 66 -23.30 19.77 -18.63
C ARG A 66 -22.16 19.90 -19.65
N HIS A 67 -21.12 19.07 -19.59
CA HIS A 67 -20.09 19.03 -20.63
C HIS A 67 -19.98 17.62 -21.20
N LYS A 68 -20.55 17.44 -22.40
CA LYS A 68 -20.40 16.24 -23.22
C LYS A 68 -18.94 15.78 -23.24
N GLN A 69 -18.75 14.46 -23.21
CA GLN A 69 -17.51 13.72 -23.42
C GLN A 69 -16.49 14.48 -24.27
N VAL A 70 -15.37 14.88 -23.68
CA VAL A 70 -14.22 15.40 -24.42
C VAL A 70 -13.02 14.48 -24.21
N PHE A 71 -12.51 14.02 -25.36
CA PHE A 71 -11.31 13.26 -25.59
C PHE A 71 -10.12 13.81 -24.79
N ILE A 72 -9.45 12.96 -24.01
CA ILE A 72 -8.16 13.31 -23.40
C ILE A 72 -7.07 12.61 -24.18
N LEU A 73 -6.62 13.29 -25.23
CA LEU A 73 -5.27 13.83 -25.32
C LEU A 73 -5.36 15.20 -25.99
N PRO A 74 -4.77 16.25 -25.39
CA PRO A 74 -4.12 17.24 -26.24
C PRO A 74 -2.62 17.39 -25.92
N ARG A 75 -1.92 17.69 -27.01
CA ARG A 75 -0.52 18.09 -27.20
C ARG A 75 -0.20 19.43 -26.47
N PRO A 76 1.09 19.78 -26.21
CA PRO A 76 1.41 20.83 -25.25
C PRO A 76 1.20 22.23 -25.84
N SER A 77 0.64 23.10 -25.00
CA SER A 77 0.77 24.55 -25.09
C SER A 77 1.18 25.04 -23.71
N GLN A 78 2.26 25.81 -23.65
CA GLN A 78 2.84 26.32 -22.42
C GLN A 78 1.80 27.06 -21.57
N GLY A 79 1.83 26.81 -20.26
CA GLY A 79 1.08 27.59 -19.28
C GLY A 79 -0.23 26.94 -18.82
N GLN A 80 -0.14 25.86 -18.05
CA GLN A 80 -1.10 25.54 -16.98
C GLN A 80 -0.51 24.47 -16.05
N SER A 81 -0.73 24.68 -14.76
CA SER A 81 -0.21 23.93 -13.62
C SER A 81 -0.48 22.43 -13.70
N PRO A 82 0.35 21.56 -13.09
CA PRO A 82 0.18 20.11 -13.18
C PRO A 82 -1.16 19.70 -12.56
N GLN A 83 -2.12 19.31 -13.39
CA GLN A 83 -3.42 18.82 -12.94
C GLN A 83 -3.25 17.42 -12.33
N GLN A 84 -3.57 17.32 -11.04
CA GLN A 84 -3.51 16.08 -10.26
C GLN A 84 -4.26 14.94 -10.94
N VAL A 85 -3.54 13.86 -11.22
CA VAL A 85 -4.13 12.56 -11.58
C VAL A 85 -4.97 12.09 -10.41
N SER A 86 -6.29 12.04 -10.58
CA SER A 86 -7.20 11.50 -9.57
C SER A 86 -6.92 10.02 -9.34
N LEU A 87 -6.75 9.60 -8.08
CA LEU A 87 -6.61 8.21 -7.69
C LEU A 87 -7.79 7.37 -8.22
N PRO A 88 -7.56 6.15 -8.74
CA PRO A 88 -8.62 5.28 -9.21
C PRO A 88 -9.55 4.91 -8.05
N ALA A 89 -10.86 5.07 -8.26
CA ALA A 89 -11.90 4.80 -7.25
C ALA A 89 -12.07 3.30 -6.93
N SER A 90 -11.49 2.42 -7.76
CA SER A 90 -11.49 0.98 -7.59
C SER A 90 -10.31 0.35 -8.33
N PHE A 91 -9.98 -0.89 -8.00
CA PHE A 91 -8.92 -1.62 -8.68
C PHE A 91 -9.23 -1.88 -10.16
N ALA A 92 -10.50 -2.15 -10.50
CA ALA A 92 -10.93 -2.26 -11.90
C ALA A 92 -10.71 -0.95 -12.68
N ALA A 93 -10.94 0.21 -12.04
CA ALA A 93 -10.61 1.49 -12.62
C ALA A 93 -9.10 1.68 -12.78
N ALA A 94 -8.29 1.16 -11.85
CA ALA A 94 -6.83 1.17 -11.96
C ALA A 94 -6.34 0.32 -13.15
N ILE A 95 -6.90 -0.87 -13.36
CA ILE A 95 -6.58 -1.72 -14.53
C ILE A 95 -6.99 -1.04 -15.84
N ALA A 96 -8.19 -0.47 -15.91
CA ALA A 96 -8.63 0.25 -17.11
C ALA A 96 -7.72 1.46 -17.40
N MET A 97 -7.29 2.16 -16.35
CA MET A 97 -6.33 3.26 -16.45
C MET A 97 -4.96 2.77 -16.94
N MET A 98 -4.47 1.64 -16.44
CA MET A 98 -3.24 0.98 -16.91
C MET A 98 -3.30 0.64 -18.39
N THR A 99 -4.38 -0.01 -18.84
CA THR A 99 -4.53 -0.44 -20.24
C THR A 99 -4.52 0.76 -21.18
N ARG A 100 -5.28 1.81 -20.83
CA ARG A 100 -5.33 3.04 -21.62
C ARG A 100 -3.98 3.75 -21.65
N PHE A 101 -3.32 3.82 -20.49
CA PHE A 101 -2.03 4.47 -20.38
C PHE A 101 -0.94 3.73 -21.17
N ASN A 102 -0.93 2.39 -21.14
CA ASN A 102 0.01 1.58 -21.90
C ASN A 102 -0.12 1.85 -23.40
N ALA A 103 -1.34 1.91 -23.93
CA ALA A 103 -1.59 2.25 -25.34
C ALA A 103 -1.02 3.63 -25.72
N ILE A 104 -1.24 4.64 -24.88
CA ILE A 104 -0.75 6.02 -25.10
C ILE A 104 0.78 6.09 -24.99
N ALA A 105 1.37 5.38 -24.02
CA ALA A 105 2.82 5.33 -23.84
C ALA A 105 3.50 4.70 -25.06
N TYR A 106 2.96 3.59 -25.59
CA TYR A 106 3.45 2.95 -26.80
C TYR A 106 3.36 3.87 -28.02
N GLU A 107 2.22 4.52 -28.26
CA GLU A 107 2.06 5.45 -29.38
C GLU A 107 3.07 6.61 -29.33
N ARG A 108 3.30 7.18 -28.14
CA ARG A 108 4.26 8.27 -27.95
C ARG A 108 5.71 7.86 -28.11
N TYR A 109 6.06 6.65 -27.68
CA TYR A 109 7.38 6.07 -27.92
C TYR A 109 7.65 5.93 -29.42
N TYR A 110 6.70 5.36 -30.18
CA TYR A 110 6.84 5.21 -31.64
C TYR A 110 6.87 6.54 -32.39
N THR A 111 6.29 7.59 -31.83
CA THR A 111 6.34 8.95 -32.40
C THR A 111 7.50 9.80 -31.88
N ALA A 112 8.48 9.19 -31.19
CA ALA A 112 9.67 9.83 -30.64
C ALA A 112 9.37 11.04 -29.71
N ASN A 113 8.24 11.00 -28.99
CA ASN A 113 7.80 12.06 -28.09
C ASN A 113 7.49 11.54 -26.67
N PRO A 114 8.48 10.96 -25.97
CA PRO A 114 8.29 10.51 -24.59
C PRO A 114 8.08 11.71 -23.65
N CYS A 115 7.09 11.62 -22.75
CA CYS A 115 6.85 12.64 -21.73
C CYS A 115 7.30 12.16 -20.34
N LEU A 116 7.94 13.03 -19.54
CA LEU A 116 8.40 12.72 -18.18
C LEU A 116 7.25 12.29 -17.25
N ASP A 117 6.06 12.88 -17.41
CA ASP A 117 4.86 12.52 -16.65
C ASP A 117 4.39 11.07 -16.94
N GLN A 118 4.70 10.55 -18.14
CA GLN A 118 4.45 9.15 -18.46
C GLN A 118 5.42 8.24 -17.72
N LEU A 119 6.67 8.62 -17.53
CA LEU A 119 7.60 7.79 -16.77
C LEU A 119 7.14 7.62 -15.31
N LEU A 120 6.72 8.72 -14.67
CA LEU A 120 6.19 8.68 -13.30
C LEU A 120 4.92 7.81 -13.21
N THR A 121 4.06 7.88 -14.23
CA THR A 121 2.84 7.08 -14.30
C THR A 121 3.15 5.60 -14.58
N LEU A 122 4.12 5.29 -15.46
CA LEU A 122 4.61 3.94 -15.75
C LEU A 122 5.12 3.27 -14.47
N THR A 123 5.94 3.98 -13.68
CA THR A 123 6.53 3.42 -12.46
C THR A 123 5.44 3.03 -11.44
N LYS A 124 4.40 3.85 -11.26
CA LYS A 124 3.24 3.46 -10.41
C LYS A 124 2.57 2.19 -10.89
N PHE A 125 2.38 2.07 -12.20
CA PHE A 125 1.76 0.91 -12.79
C PHE A 125 2.62 -0.35 -12.72
N ASN A 126 3.95 -0.21 -12.76
CA ASN A 126 4.86 -1.32 -12.55
C ASN A 126 4.75 -1.86 -11.12
N VAL A 127 4.65 -1.00 -10.11
CA VAL A 127 4.42 -1.42 -8.72
C VAL A 127 3.06 -2.10 -8.59
N LEU A 128 1.98 -1.50 -9.12
CA LEU A 128 0.66 -2.10 -9.08
C LEU A 128 0.62 -3.48 -9.76
N ARG A 129 1.24 -3.60 -10.95
CA ARG A 129 1.37 -4.88 -11.67
C ARG A 129 2.15 -5.90 -10.84
N ALA A 130 3.26 -5.49 -10.23
CA ALA A 130 4.07 -6.37 -9.40
C ALA A 130 3.26 -6.99 -8.25
N PHE A 131 2.42 -6.18 -7.59
CA PHE A 131 1.52 -6.66 -6.55
C PHE A 131 0.48 -7.65 -7.08
N MET A 132 -0.09 -7.38 -8.27
CA MET A 132 -1.04 -8.29 -8.92
C MET A 132 -0.41 -9.63 -9.29
N ASP A 133 0.79 -9.61 -9.85
CA ASP A 133 1.48 -10.81 -10.30
C ASP A 133 1.88 -11.68 -9.09
N ASN A 134 2.46 -11.06 -8.05
CA ASN A 134 2.78 -11.76 -6.80
C ASN A 134 1.51 -12.27 -6.09
N GLY A 135 0.44 -11.48 -6.05
CA GLY A 135 -0.86 -11.89 -5.51
C GLY A 135 -1.44 -13.09 -6.27
N THR A 136 -1.38 -13.06 -7.59
CA THR A 136 -1.83 -14.16 -8.46
C THR A 136 -1.00 -15.43 -8.19
N ALA A 137 0.31 -15.31 -8.02
CA ALA A 137 1.17 -16.44 -7.66
C ALA A 137 0.77 -17.07 -6.31
N ILE A 138 0.37 -16.24 -5.33
CA ILE A 138 -0.16 -16.71 -4.03
C ILE A 138 -1.58 -17.31 -4.19
N GLY A 139 -2.26 -17.06 -5.29
CA GLY A 139 -3.65 -17.45 -5.51
C GLY A 139 -4.65 -16.52 -4.85
N LEU A 140 -4.28 -15.25 -4.69
CA LEU A 140 -5.17 -14.16 -4.29
C LEU A 140 -5.85 -13.59 -5.54
N ALA A 141 -7.17 -13.75 -5.62
CA ALA A 141 -7.95 -12.99 -6.59
C ALA A 141 -8.13 -11.54 -6.09
N ILE A 142 -8.10 -10.58 -7.01
CA ILE A 142 -8.28 -9.14 -6.71
C ILE A 142 -9.57 -8.87 -5.92
N GLN A 143 -10.61 -9.66 -6.18
CA GLN A 143 -11.91 -9.56 -5.51
C GLN A 143 -11.87 -9.99 -4.03
N GLN A 144 -10.83 -10.72 -3.62
CA GLN A 144 -10.63 -11.21 -2.26
C GLN A 144 -9.79 -10.28 -1.40
N MET A 145 -9.33 -9.15 -1.95
CA MET A 145 -8.56 -8.12 -1.23
C MET A 145 -9.46 -6.96 -0.77
N GLU A 146 -10.61 -7.29 -0.19
CA GLU A 146 -11.46 -6.30 0.50
C GLU A 146 -10.77 -5.79 1.78
N ASP A 147 -11.13 -4.60 2.27
CA ASP A 147 -10.41 -3.90 3.37
C ASP A 147 -10.14 -4.74 4.63
N ASP A 148 -10.95 -5.78 4.89
CA ASP A 148 -10.88 -6.66 6.05
C ASP A 148 -10.53 -8.11 5.70
N ALA A 149 -9.99 -8.35 4.50
CA ALA A 149 -9.54 -9.66 4.08
C ALA A 149 -8.44 -10.20 5.00
N LEU A 150 -8.45 -11.51 5.25
CA LEU A 150 -7.39 -12.20 5.96
C LEU A 150 -6.50 -12.96 4.97
N SER A 151 -5.20 -12.95 5.24
CA SER A 151 -4.24 -13.70 4.43
C SER A 151 -4.58 -15.20 4.37
N PRO A 152 -4.53 -15.82 3.19
CA PRO A 152 -4.58 -17.27 3.02
C PRO A 152 -3.54 -18.02 3.85
N PHE A 153 -2.42 -17.38 4.16
CA PHE A 153 -1.38 -17.99 5.00
C PHE A 153 -1.83 -18.21 6.45
N ASN A 154 -2.85 -17.48 6.91
CA ASN A 154 -3.47 -17.69 8.21
C ASN A 154 -4.66 -18.66 8.16
N THR A 155 -5.44 -18.62 7.07
CA THR A 155 -6.72 -19.34 7.00
C THR A 155 -6.59 -20.74 6.40
N ASP A 156 -5.59 -20.98 5.55
CA ASP A 156 -5.41 -22.22 4.82
C ASP A 156 -4.14 -22.95 5.29
N THR A 157 -4.20 -23.47 6.52
CA THR A 157 -3.05 -24.09 7.21
C THR A 157 -2.55 -25.37 6.57
N HIS A 158 -3.41 -26.07 5.81
CA HIS A 158 -3.10 -27.36 5.18
C HIS A 158 -2.70 -27.24 3.70
N ARG A 159 -2.77 -26.04 3.12
CA ARG A 159 -2.40 -25.85 1.72
C ARG A 159 -0.91 -26.03 1.48
N SER A 160 -0.61 -26.87 0.50
CA SER A 160 0.72 -26.93 -0.10
C SER A 160 0.89 -25.73 -1.02
N TRP A 161 1.90 -24.92 -0.72
CA TRP A 161 2.24 -23.73 -1.49
C TRP A 161 3.28 -24.08 -2.55
N ASN A 162 3.02 -23.75 -3.81
CA ASN A 162 4.01 -23.83 -4.87
C ASN A 162 4.37 -22.40 -5.30
N LEU A 163 5.23 -21.75 -4.50
CA LEU A 163 5.56 -20.34 -4.64
C LEU A 163 7.04 -20.13 -4.99
N PRO A 164 7.40 -18.99 -5.60
CA PRO A 164 8.78 -18.53 -5.62
C PRO A 164 9.36 -18.44 -4.19
N PRO A 165 10.67 -18.74 -3.99
CA PRO A 165 11.30 -18.74 -2.66
C PRO A 165 11.04 -17.47 -1.81
N SER A 166 11.06 -16.30 -2.46
CA SER A 166 10.83 -14.98 -1.86
C SER A 166 9.40 -14.73 -1.38
N LEU A 167 8.42 -15.46 -1.92
CA LEU A 167 6.99 -15.33 -1.61
C LEU A 167 6.50 -16.43 -0.66
N TYR A 168 7.34 -17.39 -0.28
CA TYR A 168 6.95 -18.39 0.72
C TYR A 168 6.50 -17.73 2.03
N PRO A 169 5.45 -18.24 2.69
CA PRO A 169 4.98 -17.71 3.96
C PRO A 169 5.99 -17.93 5.09
N THR A 170 6.26 -16.86 5.83
CA THR A 170 7.07 -16.90 7.06
C THR A 170 6.27 -17.47 8.24
N THR A 171 6.96 -17.81 9.32
CA THR A 171 6.31 -18.18 10.58
C THR A 171 5.44 -17.03 11.10
N THR A 172 5.93 -15.79 11.02
CA THR A 172 5.18 -14.59 11.43
C THR A 172 3.86 -14.46 10.66
N GLN A 173 3.91 -14.60 9.33
CA GLN A 173 2.71 -14.56 8.49
C GLN A 173 1.70 -15.66 8.85
N ARG A 174 2.16 -16.87 9.16
CA ARG A 174 1.27 -17.98 9.56
C ARG A 174 0.63 -17.75 10.93
N SER A 175 1.38 -17.14 11.86
CA SER A 175 0.95 -17.00 13.25
C SER A 175 0.15 -15.72 13.55
N ILE A 176 0.34 -14.65 12.79
CA ILE A 176 -0.28 -13.35 13.08
C ILE A 176 -1.29 -13.02 11.97
N PRO A 177 -2.59 -12.86 12.30
CA PRO A 177 -3.59 -12.42 11.33
C PRO A 177 -3.24 -11.07 10.72
N HIS A 178 -3.23 -10.99 9.40
CA HIS A 178 -2.88 -9.79 8.64
C HIS A 178 -3.61 -9.73 7.29
N HIS A 179 -3.58 -8.56 6.66
CA HIS A 179 -4.22 -8.36 5.36
C HIS A 179 -3.35 -8.92 4.22
N PRO A 180 -3.94 -9.63 3.22
CA PRO A 180 -3.19 -10.32 2.16
C PRO A 180 -2.33 -9.42 1.27
N TRP A 181 -2.59 -8.10 1.23
CA TRP A 181 -1.78 -7.15 0.46
C TRP A 181 -0.31 -7.12 0.91
N LEU A 182 -0.04 -7.42 2.18
CA LEU A 182 1.32 -7.52 2.71
C LEU A 182 2.08 -8.72 2.12
N ASP A 183 1.38 -9.77 1.68
CA ASP A 183 1.99 -10.97 1.13
C ASP A 183 2.62 -10.73 -0.25
N CYS A 184 2.22 -9.65 -0.93
CA CYS A 184 2.70 -9.30 -2.26
C CYS A 184 4.16 -8.81 -2.28
N PHE A 185 4.78 -8.48 -1.14
CA PHE A 185 6.18 -8.09 -1.10
C PHE A 185 7.11 -9.32 -1.18
N PRO A 186 8.10 -9.36 -2.08
CA PRO A 186 9.03 -10.49 -2.21
C PRO A 186 10.16 -10.46 -1.17
N PHE A 187 9.92 -9.88 0.00
CA PHE A 187 10.92 -9.69 1.06
C PHE A 187 10.38 -10.27 2.37
N PRO A 188 10.77 -11.50 2.75
CA PRO A 188 10.27 -12.16 3.96
C PRO A 188 10.39 -11.29 5.22
N GLN A 189 11.56 -10.69 5.47
CA GLN A 189 11.78 -9.85 6.64
C GLN A 189 10.97 -8.54 6.60
N MET A 190 10.77 -7.95 5.42
CA MET A 190 9.93 -6.77 5.26
C MET A 190 8.48 -7.05 5.62
N ARG A 191 7.95 -8.19 5.17
CA ARG A 191 6.60 -8.65 5.50
C ARG A 191 6.45 -8.83 7.00
N ASP A 192 7.42 -9.47 7.64
CA ASP A 192 7.44 -9.67 9.08
C ASP A 192 7.45 -8.33 9.84
N ASN A 193 8.27 -7.36 9.41
CA ASN A 193 8.30 -6.03 10.01
C ASN A 193 6.94 -5.33 9.93
N LEU A 194 6.29 -5.38 8.76
CA LEU A 194 4.97 -4.77 8.54
C LEU A 194 3.88 -5.44 9.40
N ILE A 195 3.90 -6.76 9.48
CA ILE A 195 2.93 -7.55 10.25
C ILE A 195 3.10 -7.33 11.76
N GLN A 196 4.34 -7.21 12.23
CA GLN A 196 4.65 -6.95 13.64
C GLN A 196 4.17 -5.57 14.09
N VAL A 197 4.23 -4.55 13.23
CA VAL A 197 3.68 -3.22 13.52
C VAL A 197 2.15 -3.26 13.64
N GLY A 198 1.50 -4.10 12.82
CA GLY A 198 0.07 -4.37 12.92
C GLY A 198 -0.77 -3.09 12.82
N ASP A 199 -1.72 -2.91 13.76
CA ASP A 199 -2.68 -1.80 13.75
C ASP A 199 -2.03 -0.43 14.08
N ALA A 200 -0.72 -0.35 14.30
CA ALA A 200 0.00 0.92 14.39
C ALA A 200 0.49 1.44 13.02
N LEU A 201 0.40 0.62 11.96
CA LEU A 201 0.74 1.01 10.60
C LEU A 201 -0.34 1.95 10.05
N ASP A 202 0.08 3.12 9.56
CA ASP A 202 -0.76 3.93 8.67
C ASP A 202 -0.59 3.43 7.24
N ASP A 203 -1.39 2.42 6.89
CA ASP A 203 -1.32 1.78 5.57
C ASP A 203 -1.87 2.68 4.46
N CYS A 204 -2.72 3.65 4.80
CA CYS A 204 -3.17 4.68 3.85
C CYS A 204 -2.01 5.61 3.48
N GLU A 205 -1.24 6.07 4.47
CA GLU A 205 -0.08 6.93 4.23
C GLU A 205 1.01 6.19 3.44
N LEU A 206 1.30 4.94 3.81
CA LEU A 206 2.25 4.11 3.06
C LEU A 206 1.79 3.86 1.62
N CYS A 207 0.49 3.64 1.39
CA CYS A 207 -0.09 3.49 0.05
C CYS A 207 0.07 4.78 -0.78
N VAL A 208 -0.15 5.95 -0.17
CA VAL A 208 0.06 7.24 -0.84
C VAL A 208 1.53 7.43 -1.21
N ASP A 209 2.46 7.19 -0.29
CA ASP A 209 3.90 7.34 -0.60
C ASP A 209 4.39 6.32 -1.65
N MET A 210 3.75 5.15 -1.72
CA MET A 210 4.03 4.14 -2.74
C MET A 210 3.48 4.53 -4.12
N MET A 211 2.35 5.23 -4.19
CA MET A 211 1.59 5.47 -5.42
C MET A 211 1.61 6.92 -5.90
N ASP A 212 2.06 7.88 -5.09
CA ASP A 212 2.00 9.31 -5.37
C ASP A 212 3.39 9.99 -5.38
N PRO A 213 3.93 10.32 -6.57
CA PRO A 213 5.16 11.08 -6.75
C PRO A 213 4.95 12.58 -6.54
N SER A 214 3.77 13.06 -6.13
CA SER A 214 3.54 14.47 -5.82
C SER A 214 4.54 15.03 -4.79
N ASN A 215 5.13 14.15 -3.98
CA ASN A 215 6.21 14.44 -3.03
C ASN A 215 7.65 14.41 -3.62
N GLY A 216 7.81 14.21 -4.94
CA GLY A 216 9.09 14.36 -5.66
C GLY A 216 9.89 13.08 -5.90
N ASP A 217 9.48 11.91 -5.39
CA ASP A 217 10.05 10.60 -5.73
C ASP A 217 9.04 9.47 -5.44
N ILE A 218 9.12 8.35 -6.16
CA ILE A 218 8.23 7.18 -5.96
C ILE A 218 8.91 6.23 -4.98
N ALA A 219 8.22 5.82 -3.90
CA ALA A 219 8.84 5.02 -2.86
C ALA A 219 9.45 3.70 -3.36
N PHE A 220 8.82 3.06 -4.36
CA PHE A 220 9.26 1.80 -4.94
C PHE A 220 9.32 1.87 -6.47
N LEU A 221 10.33 1.22 -7.05
CA LEU A 221 10.40 0.92 -8.47
C LEU A 221 10.57 -0.59 -8.67
N VAL A 222 9.97 -1.12 -9.74
CA VAL A 222 10.09 -2.51 -10.14
C VAL A 222 10.62 -2.58 -11.58
N TRP A 223 11.77 -3.23 -11.75
CA TRP A 223 12.57 -3.26 -12.98
C TRP A 223 12.48 -4.58 -13.76
N GLY A 224 11.92 -5.63 -13.15
CA GLY A 224 11.88 -6.97 -13.71
C GLY A 224 10.81 -7.82 -13.02
N ASP A 225 11.05 -9.13 -12.96
CA ASP A 225 10.09 -10.07 -12.38
C ASP A 225 9.81 -9.73 -10.91
N PRO A 226 8.53 -9.61 -10.51
CA PRO A 226 8.16 -8.99 -9.24
C PRO A 226 8.38 -9.91 -8.04
N TRP A 227 8.51 -11.21 -8.23
CA TRP A 227 8.91 -12.15 -7.18
C TRP A 227 10.43 -12.15 -6.94
N LEU A 228 11.25 -11.48 -7.75
CA LEU A 228 12.69 -11.41 -7.52
C LEU A 228 13.04 -10.16 -6.69
N PRO A 229 13.64 -10.29 -5.49
CA PRO A 229 14.11 -9.15 -4.70
C PRO A 229 15.01 -8.18 -5.47
N GLN A 230 15.80 -8.69 -6.42
CA GLN A 230 16.73 -7.94 -7.26
C GLN A 230 16.04 -7.05 -8.30
N SER A 231 14.73 -7.24 -8.52
CA SER A 231 13.93 -6.39 -9.41
C SER A 231 13.46 -5.11 -8.73
N TRP A 232 13.59 -4.98 -7.42
CA TRP A 232 13.00 -3.87 -6.66
C TRP A 232 14.04 -2.84 -6.26
N GLU A 233 13.65 -1.58 -6.32
CA GLU A 233 14.41 -0.45 -5.81
C GLU A 233 13.53 0.39 -4.89
N VAL A 234 14.10 0.91 -3.81
CA VAL A 234 13.47 1.93 -2.96
C VAL A 234 14.11 3.30 -3.16
N SER A 235 13.29 4.34 -3.04
CA SER A 235 13.78 5.72 -3.09
C SER A 235 14.50 6.15 -1.81
N GLU A 236 15.21 7.26 -1.90
CA GLU A 236 15.80 7.91 -0.72
C GLU A 236 14.70 8.44 0.23
N SER A 237 13.62 8.99 -0.32
CA SER A 237 12.47 9.49 0.46
C SER A 237 11.80 8.37 1.26
N PHE A 238 11.67 7.18 0.68
CA PHE A 238 11.18 6.00 1.37
C PHE A 238 12.08 5.64 2.56
N ILE A 239 13.40 5.59 2.38
CA ILE A 239 14.32 5.27 3.49
C ILE A 239 14.19 6.28 4.63
N ARG A 240 14.11 7.58 4.32
CA ARG A 240 14.02 8.64 5.34
C ARG A 240 12.80 8.49 6.26
N LYS A 241 11.67 8.01 5.73
CA LYS A 241 10.39 7.90 6.46
C LYS A 241 10.09 6.48 6.96
N TRP A 242 10.40 5.49 6.13
CA TRP A 242 9.94 4.11 6.25
C TRP A 242 11.10 3.10 6.43
N SER A 243 12.32 3.55 6.74
CA SER A 243 13.48 2.66 6.94
C SER A 243 13.25 1.46 7.85
N TRP A 244 12.39 1.58 8.86
CA TRP A 244 12.04 0.48 9.76
C TRP A 244 11.39 -0.70 9.02
N ILE A 245 10.68 -0.46 7.91
CA ILE A 245 10.05 -1.50 7.08
C ILE A 245 11.12 -2.43 6.49
N ILE A 246 12.29 -1.90 6.13
CA ILE A 246 13.38 -2.64 5.49
C ILE A 246 14.51 -3.03 6.46
N LYS A 247 14.30 -2.89 7.77
CA LYS A 247 15.26 -3.33 8.78
C LYS A 247 15.51 -4.83 8.61
N GLY A 248 16.78 -5.22 8.45
CA GLY A 248 17.18 -6.61 8.24
C GLY A 248 16.99 -7.13 6.81
N CYS A 249 16.71 -6.26 5.83
CA CYS A 249 16.57 -6.61 4.40
C CYS A 249 17.76 -6.05 3.58
N PRO A 250 19.02 -6.50 3.76
CA PRO A 250 20.16 -5.93 3.02
C PRO A 250 20.01 -6.03 1.49
N GLU A 251 19.29 -7.04 1.00
CA GLU A 251 19.03 -7.28 -0.42
C GLU A 251 18.34 -6.11 -1.13
N ILE A 252 17.40 -5.41 -0.48
CA ILE A 252 16.70 -4.29 -1.11
C ILE A 252 17.64 -3.10 -1.31
N ILE A 253 18.61 -2.92 -0.42
CA ILE A 253 19.62 -1.87 -0.50
C ILE A 253 20.66 -2.20 -1.57
N PHE A 254 21.06 -3.47 -1.68
CA PHE A 254 21.94 -3.92 -2.77
C PHE A 254 21.28 -3.75 -4.12
N SER A 255 20.02 -4.20 -4.27
CA SER A 255 19.24 -4.04 -5.48
C SER A 255 19.04 -2.57 -5.85
N SER A 256 18.64 -1.73 -4.89
CA SER A 256 18.47 -0.29 -5.11
C SER A 256 19.76 0.36 -5.59
N ASN A 257 20.90 0.06 -4.96
CA ASN A 257 22.19 0.61 -5.36
C ASN A 257 22.65 0.13 -6.74
N TYR A 258 22.31 -1.11 -7.13
CA TYR A 258 22.57 -1.62 -8.47
C TYR A 258 21.83 -0.80 -9.54
N TRP A 259 20.51 -0.61 -9.39
CA TRP A 259 19.69 0.13 -10.36
C TRP A 259 19.98 1.63 -10.38
N ARG A 260 20.33 2.21 -9.23
CA ARG A 260 20.79 3.61 -9.14
C ARG A 260 22.11 3.81 -9.86
N ALA A 261 23.07 2.91 -9.69
CA ALA A 261 24.37 3.00 -10.38
C ALA A 261 24.24 2.93 -11.91
N LYS A 262 23.33 2.10 -12.44
CA LYS A 262 23.02 2.04 -13.88
C LYS A 262 22.52 3.38 -14.46
N ARG A 263 21.96 4.24 -13.61
CA ARG A 263 21.47 5.58 -13.97
C ARG A 263 22.38 6.71 -13.49
N GLY A 264 23.57 6.40 -12.97
CA GLY A 264 24.51 7.40 -12.45
C GLY A 264 24.05 8.11 -11.17
N LEU A 265 23.08 7.55 -10.44
CA LEU A 265 22.57 8.12 -9.20
C LEU A 265 23.46 7.78 -8.00
N LYS A 266 23.48 8.67 -7.00
CA LYS A 266 24.20 8.44 -5.73
C LYS A 266 23.68 7.19 -5.02
N ARG A 267 24.58 6.43 -4.40
CA ARG A 267 24.22 5.26 -3.59
C ARG A 267 23.38 5.68 -2.38
N LEU A 268 22.45 4.82 -1.99
CA LEU A 268 21.72 4.89 -0.74
C LEU A 268 22.65 4.41 0.38
N ASP A 269 22.86 5.27 1.38
CA ASP A 269 23.69 5.04 2.56
C ASP A 269 22.81 5.17 3.81
N LEU A 270 22.38 4.04 4.39
CA LEU A 270 21.42 4.05 5.50
C LEU A 270 21.91 4.88 6.69
N PRO A 271 23.13 4.69 7.22
CA PRO A 271 23.68 5.57 8.26
C PRO A 271 23.54 7.07 7.99
N ALA A 272 23.74 7.50 6.74
CA ALA A 272 23.65 8.91 6.36
C ALA A 272 22.19 9.39 6.19
N LEU A 273 21.26 8.49 5.89
CA LEU A 273 19.85 8.79 5.60
C LEU A 273 18.95 8.70 6.82
N LEU A 274 19.37 7.97 7.85
CA LEU A 274 18.63 7.84 9.10
C LEU A 274 18.83 9.08 9.98
N PRO A 275 17.77 9.58 10.64
CA PRO A 275 17.93 10.63 11.64
C PRO A 275 18.83 10.11 12.78
N ASN A 276 19.91 10.84 13.07
CA ASN A 276 20.86 10.54 14.16
C ASN A 276 20.11 10.41 15.49
N SER A 277 19.81 9.18 15.91
CA SER A 277 19.13 8.90 17.19
C SER A 277 20.10 8.82 18.37
N HIS A 278 21.39 9.14 18.18
CA HIS A 278 22.40 9.19 19.23
C HIS A 278 23.30 10.41 19.08
N ARG A 279 22.82 11.58 19.56
CA ARG A 279 23.72 12.70 19.88
C ARG A 279 23.17 13.62 20.98
N LEU A 280 22.61 13.04 22.04
CA LEU A 280 22.37 13.63 23.37
C LEU A 280 22.38 12.39 24.30
N GLN A 281 23.22 12.14 25.31
CA GLN A 281 24.00 12.98 26.21
C GLN A 281 25.27 12.20 26.61
N THR A 282 26.44 12.64 26.17
CA THR A 282 27.70 12.48 26.92
C THR A 282 28.48 13.76 26.65
N GLY A 283 28.41 14.72 27.56
CA GLY A 283 29.01 16.02 27.37
C GLY A 283 28.85 16.90 28.59
N SER A 284 29.79 16.69 29.53
CA SER A 284 30.20 17.53 30.66
C SER A 284 29.29 17.61 31.88
#